data_AF-A0A1Q4ZRI8-F1
#
_entry.id   AF-A0A1Q4ZRI8-F1
#
_cell.length_a   1.000
_cell.length_b   1.000
_cell.length_c   1.000
_cell.angle_alpha   90.00
_cell.angle_beta   90.00
_cell.angle_gamma   90.00
#
_symmetry.space_group_name_H-M   'P 1'
#
loop_
_entity.id
_entity.type
_entity.pdbx_description
1 polymer ?
#
loop_
_entity_poly.entity_id
_entity_poly.type
_entity_poly.pdbx_seq_one_letter_code
_entity_poly.pdbx_strand_id
1 'polypeptide(L)'
;MRPDRVRLLQLVILCAVPPAIEAAVLRGVRFTSVLGLAPQASAVWPYGTFHDLLWVLVYHNSWIGFAVELLATIVLRGLFCAVLIAIAWPTEVPRPSWRRLAGRNLAISALATVLLSPWAAIALVTVEVALSWWIVFELLPLLVLAPLLQRGGMVPGWWRGLPSAALVGWAILNFVVLTAAGALVWGVPSWLTVPVVALTGAANGLLWLRVVRAAVTQEQVRWRRVPVTPVAFVLVLGLLVFQDDIVALGQRPTDPPLLRAAAARPEFANLRYTVLFLDGYETSYDGRLAHEFASAPLTLFSYRGTEADGRPRPYRAQDTHQSVETSARLLADQVDQLHARTGKPVALVGVSEGAMIIRYYLGRMPHPAVEAAALASPLIRAGQIYYPPPEASSGWGVASGWQLRGIFALIGTTGRVPNDPDEPFLRSLMDEAPFFRNNMFCPVPGVRMVLFLPIADAVTVPPGAYPELPVYEVTSLHGRLLDRPAELQRLADFLRHGTTPTHETSWEYELIEQASGAWQAPALALRLNPAWHYTGQADYALRRGACAERG
;
A
#
# COMPACT_ATOMS: atom_id res chain seq x y z
N MET A 1 24.03 -40.69 9.10
CA MET A 1 22.69 -40.18 8.74
C MET A 1 22.41 -40.51 7.27
N ARG A 2 21.18 -40.87 6.88
CA ARG A 2 20.84 -41.10 5.46
C ARG A 2 21.07 -39.81 4.65
N PRO A 3 21.58 -39.87 3.40
CA PRO A 3 21.89 -38.68 2.59
C PRO A 3 20.73 -37.67 2.50
N ASP A 4 19.49 -38.16 2.44
CA ASP A 4 18.29 -37.31 2.35
C ASP A 4 18.06 -36.48 3.62
N ARG A 5 18.38 -37.03 4.80
CA ARG A 5 18.27 -36.30 6.07
C ARG A 5 19.30 -35.16 6.14
N VAL A 6 20.49 -35.37 5.58
CA VAL A 6 21.53 -34.34 5.54
C VAL A 6 21.13 -33.21 4.59
N ARG A 7 20.60 -33.52 3.40
CA ARG A 7 20.09 -32.52 2.45
C ARG A 7 18.94 -31.71 3.03
N LEU A 8 18.00 -32.39 3.69
CA LEU A 8 16.88 -31.72 4.36
C LEU A 8 17.37 -30.76 5.45
N LEU A 9 18.30 -31.20 6.29
CA LEU A 9 18.89 -30.36 7.33
C LEU A 9 19.61 -29.14 6.73
N GLN A 10 20.37 -29.33 5.64
CA GLN A 10 21.03 -28.24 4.92
C GLN A 10 20.02 -27.23 4.36
N LEU A 11 18.92 -27.68 3.74
CA LEU A 11 17.86 -26.78 3.25
C LEU A 11 17.21 -26.01 4.38
N VAL A 12 16.87 -26.68 5.47
CA VAL A 12 16.27 -26.06 6.65
C VAL A 12 17.19 -24.96 7.20
N ILE A 13 18.48 -25.26 7.38
CA ILE A 13 19.44 -24.28 7.91
C ILE A 13 19.62 -23.11 6.93
N LEU A 14 19.87 -23.38 5.63
CA LEU A 14 20.10 -22.35 4.64
C LEU A 14 18.88 -21.45 4.40
N CYS A 15 17.67 -21.97 4.57
CA CYS A 15 16.46 -21.16 4.45
C CYS A 15 16.06 -20.48 5.77
N ALA A 16 16.46 -20.98 6.94
CA ALA A 16 16.18 -20.35 8.23
C ALA A 16 17.12 -19.17 8.53
N VAL A 17 18.40 -19.29 8.18
CA VAL A 17 19.43 -18.30 8.56
C VAL A 17 19.22 -16.91 7.95
N PRO A 18 18.99 -16.74 6.63
CA PRO A 18 18.84 -15.39 6.05
C PRO A 18 17.65 -14.61 6.63
N PRO A 19 16.42 -15.16 6.69
CA PRO A 19 15.31 -14.51 7.38
C PRO A 19 15.62 -14.14 8.84
N ALA A 20 16.29 -15.02 9.58
CA ALA A 20 16.64 -14.75 10.98
C ALA A 20 17.64 -13.60 11.13
N ILE A 21 18.64 -13.53 10.23
CA ILE A 21 19.59 -12.41 10.18
C ILE A 21 18.84 -11.11 9.85
N GLU A 22 17.99 -11.13 8.84
CA GLU A 22 17.22 -9.94 8.46
C GLU A 22 16.34 -9.45 9.62
N ALA A 23 15.56 -10.34 10.24
CA ALA A 23 14.74 -10.00 11.39
C ALA A 23 15.58 -9.49 12.58
N ALA A 24 16.76 -10.05 12.83
CA ALA A 24 17.66 -9.59 13.88
C ALA A 24 18.20 -8.19 13.60
N VAL A 25 18.58 -7.89 12.36
CA VAL A 25 19.05 -6.57 11.92
C VAL A 25 17.92 -5.55 12.04
N LEU A 26 16.74 -5.84 11.48
CA LEU A 26 15.56 -4.97 11.53
C LEU A 26 15.18 -4.63 12.97
N ARG A 27 15.18 -5.63 13.88
CA ARG A 27 14.95 -5.39 15.30
C ARG A 27 16.06 -4.56 15.95
N GLY A 28 17.32 -4.82 15.60
CA GLY A 28 18.48 -4.08 16.11
C GLY A 28 18.40 -2.59 15.78
N VAL A 29 17.93 -2.25 14.58
CA VAL A 29 17.71 -0.85 14.15
C VAL A 29 16.30 -0.32 14.47
N ARG A 30 15.47 -1.14 15.14
CA ARG A 30 14.07 -0.87 15.50
C ARG A 30 13.11 -0.68 14.32
N PHE A 31 13.46 -1.13 13.12
CA PHE A 31 12.59 -1.04 11.95
C PHE A 31 11.47 -2.09 12.01
N THR A 32 10.48 -1.86 12.87
CA THR A 32 9.47 -2.86 13.26
C THR A 32 8.31 -2.99 12.29
N SER A 33 8.03 -1.95 11.48
CA SER A 33 6.89 -1.96 10.55
C SER A 33 7.06 -2.93 9.38
N VAL A 34 8.29 -3.39 9.12
CA VAL A 34 8.65 -4.24 7.96
C VAL A 34 9.04 -5.65 8.36
N LEU A 35 8.89 -6.03 9.63
CA LEU A 35 9.34 -7.33 10.13
C LEU A 35 8.66 -8.52 9.44
N GLY A 36 7.44 -8.35 8.92
CA GLY A 36 6.77 -9.40 8.14
C GLY A 36 7.33 -9.63 6.74
N LEU A 37 8.25 -8.79 6.25
CA LEU A 37 8.99 -9.05 5.02
C LEU A 37 10.07 -10.13 5.21
N ALA A 38 10.71 -10.17 6.38
CA ALA A 38 11.88 -11.02 6.64
C ALA A 38 11.70 -12.52 6.31
N PRO A 39 10.54 -13.17 6.57
CA PRO A 39 10.28 -14.54 6.13
C PRO A 39 10.50 -14.79 4.62
N GLN A 40 10.40 -13.76 3.78
CA GLN A 40 10.54 -13.88 2.34
C GLN A 40 11.99 -13.96 1.85
N ALA A 41 12.97 -13.63 2.69
CA ALA A 41 14.38 -13.63 2.32
C ALA A 41 14.84 -14.99 1.73
N SER A 42 14.23 -16.10 2.15
CA SER A 42 14.48 -17.44 1.62
C SER A 42 13.32 -18.07 0.84
N ALA A 43 12.28 -17.31 0.52
CA ALA A 43 11.09 -17.78 -0.15
C ALA A 43 11.40 -18.45 -1.50
N VAL A 44 10.51 -19.35 -1.92
CA VAL A 44 10.54 -19.91 -3.27
C VAL A 44 10.32 -18.78 -4.29
N TRP A 45 11.01 -18.86 -5.42
CA TRP A 45 10.76 -17.94 -6.53
C TRP A 45 9.29 -17.96 -6.99
N PRO A 46 8.76 -16.81 -7.45
CA PRO A 46 9.40 -15.49 -7.57
C PRO A 46 9.30 -14.61 -6.32
N TYR A 47 8.66 -15.08 -5.24
CA TYR A 47 8.37 -14.24 -4.05
C TYR A 47 9.63 -13.64 -3.41
N GLY A 48 10.72 -14.42 -3.33
CA GLY A 48 12.01 -13.89 -2.85
C GLY A 48 12.61 -12.79 -3.73
N THR A 49 12.39 -12.83 -5.05
CA THR A 49 12.82 -11.75 -5.96
C THR A 49 11.95 -10.51 -5.80
N PHE A 50 10.63 -10.69 -5.62
CA PHE A 50 9.72 -9.58 -5.35
C PHE A 50 10.09 -8.86 -4.06
N HIS A 51 10.35 -9.61 -2.98
CA HIS A 51 10.91 -9.11 -1.73
C HIS A 51 12.15 -8.23 -1.94
N ASP A 52 13.14 -8.73 -2.70
CA ASP A 52 14.37 -7.97 -2.92
C ASP A 52 14.12 -6.66 -3.70
N LEU A 53 13.18 -6.68 -4.66
CA LEU A 53 12.80 -5.49 -5.41
C LEU A 53 12.16 -4.42 -4.53
N LEU A 54 11.34 -4.79 -3.55
CA LEU A 54 10.74 -3.83 -2.62
C LEU A 54 11.82 -3.05 -1.87
N TRP A 55 12.91 -3.71 -1.46
CA TRP A 55 14.05 -3.06 -0.81
C TRP A 55 14.83 -2.18 -1.79
N VAL A 56 15.23 -2.73 -2.94
CA VAL A 56 16.06 -2.01 -3.93
C VAL A 56 15.35 -0.77 -4.47
N LEU A 57 14.03 -0.83 -4.68
CA LEU A 57 13.26 0.30 -5.21
C LEU A 57 13.08 1.43 -4.18
N VAL A 58 13.15 1.16 -2.88
CA VAL A 58 13.05 2.21 -1.86
C VAL A 58 14.43 2.75 -1.47
N TYR A 59 15.42 1.88 -1.28
CA TYR A 59 16.65 2.19 -0.57
C TYR A 59 17.88 2.45 -1.45
N HIS A 60 17.74 3.28 -2.50
CA HIS A 60 18.87 3.80 -3.29
C HIS A 60 18.79 5.32 -3.41
N ASN A 61 19.93 6.03 -3.40
CA ASN A 61 19.98 7.50 -3.50
C ASN A 61 20.61 8.04 -4.80
N SER A 62 21.06 7.16 -5.69
CA SER A 62 21.72 7.49 -6.95
C SER A 62 21.55 6.36 -7.97
N TRP A 63 21.72 6.67 -9.25
CA TRP A 63 21.69 5.66 -10.32
C TRP A 63 22.77 4.58 -10.18
N ILE A 64 23.98 4.97 -9.74
CA ILE A 64 25.07 4.02 -9.51
C ILE A 64 24.74 3.11 -8.33
N GLY A 65 24.25 3.67 -7.22
CA GLY A 65 23.80 2.90 -6.07
C GLY A 65 22.73 1.88 -6.46
N PHE A 66 21.70 2.33 -7.18
CA PHE A 66 20.66 1.46 -7.72
C PHE A 66 21.23 0.34 -8.60
N ALA A 67 22.11 0.65 -9.55
CA ALA A 67 22.69 -0.36 -10.44
C ALA A 67 23.52 -1.41 -9.67
N VAL A 68 24.29 -0.97 -8.68
CA VAL A 68 25.11 -1.86 -7.83
C VAL A 68 24.21 -2.75 -6.96
N GLU A 69 23.20 -2.18 -6.31
CA GLU A 69 22.26 -2.92 -5.46
C GLU A 69 21.42 -3.92 -6.26
N LEU A 70 20.91 -3.50 -7.42
CA LEU A 70 20.16 -4.36 -8.33
C LEU A 70 21.01 -5.52 -8.84
N LEU A 71 22.25 -5.25 -9.25
CA LEU A 71 23.18 -6.29 -9.71
C LEU A 71 23.54 -7.24 -8.58
N ALA A 72 23.84 -6.72 -7.39
CA ALA A 72 24.13 -7.54 -6.21
C ALA A 72 22.95 -8.45 -5.88
N THR A 73 21.73 -7.91 -5.87
CA THR A 73 20.49 -8.67 -5.68
C THR A 73 20.35 -9.78 -6.71
N ILE A 74 20.51 -9.49 -8.01
CA ILE A 74 20.42 -10.49 -9.08
C ILE A 74 21.44 -11.62 -8.88
N VAL A 75 22.70 -11.27 -8.56
CA VAL A 75 23.77 -12.24 -8.37
C VAL A 75 23.54 -13.09 -7.12
N LEU A 76 23.29 -12.45 -5.98
CA LEU A 76 23.08 -13.14 -4.71
C LEU A 76 21.84 -14.04 -4.77
N ARG A 77 20.70 -13.53 -5.27
CA ARG A 77 19.47 -14.31 -5.42
C ARG A 77 19.64 -15.47 -6.39
N GLY A 78 20.26 -15.23 -7.55
CA GLY A 78 20.55 -16.26 -8.55
C GLY A 78 21.43 -17.39 -8.01
N LEU A 79 22.53 -17.06 -7.32
CA LEU A 79 23.43 -18.05 -6.73
C LEU A 79 22.79 -18.78 -5.54
N PHE A 80 22.09 -18.06 -4.68
CA PHE A 80 21.40 -18.65 -3.53
C PHE A 80 20.35 -19.67 -3.97
N CYS A 81 19.51 -19.33 -4.95
CA CYS A 81 18.54 -20.27 -5.50
C CYS A 81 19.20 -21.43 -6.24
N ALA A 82 20.33 -21.21 -6.92
CA ALA A 82 21.11 -22.32 -7.49
C ALA A 82 21.56 -23.31 -6.40
N VAL A 83 22.03 -22.84 -5.25
CA VAL A 83 22.40 -23.69 -4.10
C VAL A 83 21.19 -24.45 -3.58
N LEU A 84 20.07 -23.77 -3.32
CA LEU A 84 18.86 -24.42 -2.79
C LEU A 84 18.33 -25.49 -3.76
N ILE A 85 18.26 -25.19 -5.06
CA ILE A 85 17.85 -26.14 -6.09
C ILE A 85 18.84 -27.31 -6.18
N ALA A 86 20.14 -27.04 -6.06
CA ALA A 86 21.18 -28.07 -6.10
C ALA A 86 21.04 -29.08 -4.96
N ILE A 87 20.67 -28.63 -3.76
CA ILE A 87 20.49 -29.47 -2.56
C ILE A 87 19.13 -30.19 -2.60
N ALA A 88 18.08 -29.49 -3.04
CA ALA A 88 16.72 -30.01 -3.17
C ALA A 88 16.54 -31.00 -4.34
N TRP A 89 17.56 -31.16 -5.20
CA TRP A 89 17.46 -32.02 -6.37
C TRP A 89 17.20 -33.50 -5.99
N PRO A 90 16.15 -34.13 -6.54
CA PRO A 90 15.80 -35.52 -6.21
C PRO A 90 16.90 -36.50 -6.64
N THR A 91 17.09 -37.55 -5.86
CA THR A 91 18.10 -38.60 -6.10
C THR A 91 17.83 -39.42 -7.35
N GLU A 92 16.58 -39.49 -7.78
CA GLU A 92 16.13 -40.33 -8.90
C GLU A 92 16.36 -39.68 -10.27
N VAL A 93 16.67 -38.38 -10.30
CA VAL A 93 16.82 -37.60 -11.54
C VAL A 93 18.24 -37.06 -11.65
N PRO A 94 18.96 -37.26 -12.78
CA PRO A 94 20.29 -36.69 -12.97
C PRO A 94 20.29 -35.18 -12.79
N ARG A 95 21.14 -34.69 -11.88
CA ARG A 95 21.30 -33.26 -11.63
C ARG A 95 22.21 -32.63 -12.69
N PRO A 96 21.85 -31.46 -13.25
CA PRO A 96 22.77 -30.68 -14.06
C PRO A 96 24.07 -30.34 -13.32
N SER A 97 25.14 -30.06 -14.08
CA SER A 97 26.37 -29.55 -13.48
C SER A 97 26.15 -28.21 -12.78
N TRP A 98 26.94 -27.94 -11.75
CA TRP A 98 26.85 -26.70 -10.95
C TRP A 98 26.92 -25.45 -11.84
N ARG A 99 27.87 -25.40 -12.78
CA ARG A 99 28.02 -24.24 -13.70
C ARG A 99 26.74 -23.96 -14.50
N ARG A 100 26.08 -25.01 -14.98
CA ARG A 100 24.85 -24.87 -15.77
C ARG A 100 23.68 -24.42 -14.90
N LEU A 101 23.60 -24.95 -13.67
CA LEU A 101 22.58 -24.55 -12.71
C LEU A 101 22.76 -23.09 -12.28
N ALA A 102 23.98 -22.70 -11.89
CA ALA A 102 24.30 -21.33 -11.51
C ALA A 102 24.04 -20.34 -12.65
N GLY A 103 24.55 -20.61 -13.86
CA GLY A 103 24.33 -19.75 -15.02
C GLY A 103 22.86 -19.59 -15.38
N ARG A 104 22.07 -20.68 -15.32
CA ARG A 104 20.61 -20.61 -15.54
C ARG A 104 19.93 -19.77 -14.47
N ASN A 105 20.25 -19.97 -13.20
CA ASN A 105 19.59 -19.25 -12.11
C ASN A 105 19.97 -17.76 -12.08
N LEU A 106 21.19 -17.38 -12.48
CA LEU A 106 21.57 -15.98 -12.69
C LEU A 106 20.71 -15.33 -13.80
N ALA A 107 20.59 -16.00 -14.94
CA ALA A 107 19.76 -15.50 -16.05
C ALA A 107 18.28 -15.37 -15.67
N ILE A 108 17.75 -16.34 -14.91
CA ILE A 108 16.36 -16.30 -14.44
C ILE A 108 16.17 -15.25 -13.35
N SER A 109 17.14 -15.03 -12.48
CA SER A 109 17.06 -13.95 -11.49
C SER A 109 17.00 -12.59 -12.18
N ALA A 110 17.85 -12.33 -13.17
CA ALA A 110 17.80 -11.10 -13.95
C ALA A 110 16.47 -10.92 -14.68
N LEU A 111 15.96 -11.99 -15.31
CA LEU A 111 14.68 -11.96 -16.00
C LEU A 111 13.50 -11.74 -15.03
N ALA A 112 13.46 -12.45 -13.91
CA ALA A 112 12.41 -12.30 -12.90
C ALA A 112 12.43 -10.87 -12.31
N THR A 113 13.61 -10.31 -12.08
CA THR A 113 13.76 -8.91 -11.68
C THR A 113 13.07 -7.97 -12.66
N VAL A 114 13.31 -8.11 -13.98
CA VAL A 114 12.66 -7.28 -15.01
C VAL A 114 11.15 -7.54 -15.08
N LEU A 115 10.73 -8.81 -15.06
CA LEU A 115 9.32 -9.18 -15.18
C LEU A 115 8.48 -8.81 -13.95
N LEU A 116 9.09 -8.61 -12.79
CA LEU A 116 8.38 -8.25 -11.56
C LEU A 116 8.53 -6.76 -11.22
N SER A 117 9.47 -6.04 -11.84
CA SER A 117 9.75 -4.65 -11.46
C SER A 117 8.54 -3.72 -11.60
N PRO A 118 7.67 -3.81 -12.63
CA PRO A 118 6.48 -2.95 -12.69
C PRO A 118 5.55 -3.14 -11.49
N TRP A 119 5.37 -4.38 -11.03
CA TRP A 119 4.49 -4.73 -9.92
C TRP A 119 5.10 -4.34 -8.57
N ALA A 120 6.42 -4.46 -8.43
CA ALA A 120 7.13 -3.94 -7.28
C ALA A 120 7.06 -2.39 -7.23
N ALA A 121 7.08 -1.72 -8.38
CA ALA A 121 6.86 -0.27 -8.46
C ALA A 121 5.40 0.12 -8.15
N ILE A 122 4.40 -0.69 -8.54
CA ILE A 122 3.02 -0.48 -8.08
C ILE A 122 2.91 -0.64 -6.56
N ALA A 123 3.67 -1.55 -5.95
CA ALA A 123 3.71 -1.67 -4.49
C ALA A 123 4.26 -0.42 -3.77
N LEU A 124 5.12 0.35 -4.45
CA LEU A 124 5.52 1.68 -3.98
C LEU A 124 4.36 2.68 -4.03
N VAL A 125 3.52 2.64 -5.06
CA VAL A 125 2.30 3.46 -5.14
C VAL A 125 1.33 3.06 -4.04
N THR A 126 1.12 1.76 -3.82
CA THR A 126 0.24 1.23 -2.76
C THR A 126 0.56 1.85 -1.41
N VAL A 127 1.83 1.90 -1.00
CA VAL A 127 2.22 2.46 0.30
C VAL A 127 2.29 3.99 0.30
N GLU A 128 2.39 4.62 -0.87
CA GLU A 128 2.37 6.07 -1.00
C GLU A 128 0.96 6.64 -0.80
N VAL A 129 -0.05 6.05 -1.45
CA VAL A 129 -1.44 6.52 -1.36
C VAL A 129 -2.31 5.71 -0.40
N ALA A 130 -1.84 4.57 0.09
CA ALA A 130 -2.56 3.68 0.99
C ALA A 130 -3.94 3.19 0.47
N LEU A 131 -4.11 3.04 -0.85
CA LEU A 131 -5.39 2.60 -1.44
C LEU A 131 -5.41 1.08 -1.67
N SER A 132 -6.44 0.43 -1.09
CA SER A 132 -6.55 -1.04 -1.03
C SER A 132 -6.65 -1.75 -2.38
N TRP A 133 -7.13 -1.10 -3.44
CA TRP A 133 -7.22 -1.73 -4.75
C TRP A 133 -5.86 -1.88 -5.45
N TRP A 134 -4.85 -1.07 -5.12
CA TRP A 134 -3.50 -1.22 -5.67
C TRP A 134 -2.85 -2.55 -5.29
N ILE A 135 -3.21 -3.10 -4.12
CA ILE A 135 -2.79 -4.45 -3.71
C ILE A 135 -3.28 -5.53 -4.66
N VAL A 136 -4.45 -5.36 -5.27
CA VAL A 136 -4.91 -6.32 -6.29
C VAL A 136 -4.01 -6.22 -7.53
N PHE A 137 -3.65 -5.01 -7.96
CA PHE A 137 -2.79 -4.78 -9.12
C PHE A 137 -1.34 -5.25 -8.91
N GLU A 138 -0.84 -5.28 -7.67
CA GLU A 138 0.49 -5.84 -7.36
C GLU A 138 0.46 -7.37 -7.15
N LEU A 139 -0.47 -7.91 -6.36
CA LEU A 139 -0.44 -9.31 -5.91
C LEU A 139 -1.05 -10.29 -6.90
N LEU A 140 -2.10 -9.90 -7.63
CA LEU A 140 -2.73 -10.82 -8.59
C LEU A 140 -1.74 -11.23 -9.70
N PRO A 141 -0.98 -10.30 -10.31
CA PRO A 141 0.05 -10.67 -11.28
C PRO A 141 1.16 -11.52 -10.66
N LEU A 142 1.59 -11.23 -9.43
CA LEU A 142 2.58 -12.04 -8.73
C LEU A 142 2.09 -13.48 -8.56
N LEU A 143 0.83 -13.68 -8.15
CA LEU A 143 0.19 -15.00 -8.01
C LEU A 143 0.07 -15.74 -9.35
N VAL A 144 -0.26 -15.03 -10.43
CA VAL A 144 -0.37 -15.62 -11.79
C VAL A 144 1.00 -16.03 -12.33
N LEU A 145 2.02 -15.18 -12.14
CA LEU A 145 3.38 -15.40 -12.64
C LEU A 145 4.15 -16.42 -11.79
N ALA A 146 3.82 -16.56 -10.50
CA ALA A 146 4.54 -17.43 -9.58
C ALA A 146 4.72 -18.87 -10.04
N PRO A 147 3.65 -19.61 -10.41
CA PRO A 147 3.80 -20.99 -10.83
C PRO A 147 4.55 -21.15 -12.16
N LEU A 148 4.65 -20.08 -12.96
CA LEU A 148 5.37 -20.05 -14.22
C LEU A 148 6.87 -19.80 -14.02
N LEU A 149 7.21 -18.77 -13.25
CA LEU A 149 8.59 -18.32 -13.00
C LEU A 149 9.37 -19.30 -12.13
N GLN A 150 8.74 -19.96 -11.15
CA GLN A 150 9.41 -20.92 -10.26
C GLN A 150 10.12 -22.06 -11.01
N ARG A 151 9.63 -22.42 -12.21
CA ARG A 151 10.24 -23.47 -13.06
C ARG A 151 11.56 -23.03 -13.70
N GLY A 152 11.79 -21.73 -13.83
CA GLY A 152 12.88 -21.14 -14.59
C GLY A 152 14.26 -21.68 -14.21
N GLY A 153 14.52 -21.72 -12.91
CA GLY A 153 15.78 -22.21 -12.34
C GLY A 153 15.95 -23.74 -12.38
N MET A 154 14.91 -24.50 -12.75
CA MET A 154 14.81 -25.94 -12.52
C MET A 154 14.80 -26.75 -13.83
N VAL A 155 14.04 -26.33 -14.85
CA VAL A 155 13.87 -27.08 -16.11
C VAL A 155 14.21 -26.24 -17.35
N PRO A 156 14.74 -26.83 -18.43
CA PRO A 156 14.86 -26.16 -19.72
C PRO A 156 13.47 -25.90 -20.32
N GLY A 157 13.32 -24.85 -21.13
CA GLY A 157 12.04 -24.54 -21.80
C GLY A 157 10.89 -24.19 -20.85
N TRP A 158 11.20 -23.79 -19.61
CA TRP A 158 10.28 -23.44 -18.54
C TRP A 158 9.20 -22.40 -18.91
N TRP A 159 9.46 -21.59 -19.93
CA TRP A 159 8.55 -20.55 -20.42
C TRP A 159 7.43 -21.09 -21.32
N ARG A 160 7.53 -22.36 -21.72
CA ARG A 160 6.53 -23.05 -22.54
C ARG A 160 5.68 -24.01 -21.72
N GLY A 161 4.40 -24.10 -22.10
CA GLY A 161 3.44 -25.02 -21.52
C GLY A 161 3.03 -24.70 -20.08
N LEU A 162 1.88 -25.23 -19.69
CA LEU A 162 1.28 -24.96 -18.39
C LEU A 162 2.05 -25.66 -17.26
N PRO A 163 2.15 -25.03 -16.08
CA PRO A 163 2.66 -25.69 -14.89
C PRO A 163 1.71 -26.81 -14.47
N SER A 164 2.23 -27.84 -13.81
CA SER A 164 1.39 -28.87 -13.21
C SER A 164 0.51 -28.29 -12.09
N ALA A 165 -0.62 -28.93 -11.80
CA ALA A 165 -1.48 -28.53 -10.68
C ALA A 165 -0.71 -28.54 -9.34
N ALA A 166 0.25 -29.46 -9.18
CA ALA A 166 1.14 -29.49 -8.03
C ALA A 166 1.99 -28.21 -7.93
N LEU A 167 2.59 -27.76 -9.04
CA LEU A 167 3.37 -26.51 -9.06
C LEU A 167 2.50 -25.28 -8.74
N VAL A 168 1.27 -25.23 -9.26
CA VAL A 168 0.31 -24.18 -8.89
C VAL A 168 -0.02 -24.22 -7.41
N GLY A 169 -0.32 -25.41 -6.87
CA GLY A 169 -0.61 -25.61 -5.46
C GLY A 169 0.54 -25.20 -4.54
N TRP A 170 1.80 -25.53 -4.89
CA TRP A 170 2.96 -25.13 -4.10
C TRP A 170 3.23 -23.63 -4.16
N ALA A 171 2.99 -22.96 -5.29
CA ALA A 171 3.10 -21.51 -5.40
C ALA A 171 2.08 -20.81 -4.49
N ILE A 172 0.81 -21.24 -4.56
CA ILE A 172 -0.27 -20.73 -3.69
C ILE A 172 0.06 -21.01 -2.20
N LEU A 173 0.52 -22.22 -1.88
CA LEU A 173 0.87 -22.55 -0.50
C LEU A 173 2.03 -21.68 0.00
N ASN A 174 3.04 -21.40 -0.81
CA ASN A 174 4.14 -20.51 -0.44
C ASN A 174 3.62 -19.09 -0.14
N PHE A 175 2.72 -18.55 -0.98
CA PHE A 175 2.05 -17.27 -0.68
C PHE A 175 1.32 -17.30 0.66
N VAL A 176 0.51 -18.34 0.91
CA VAL A 176 -0.24 -18.49 2.19
C VAL A 176 0.72 -18.58 3.39
N VAL A 177 1.81 -19.34 3.27
CA VAL A 177 2.81 -19.47 4.34
C VAL A 177 3.48 -18.13 4.62
N LEU A 178 3.81 -17.34 3.59
CA LEU A 178 4.44 -16.03 3.76
C LEU A 178 3.48 -15.01 4.38
N THR A 179 2.22 -14.98 3.94
CA THR A 179 1.16 -14.14 4.53
C THR A 179 0.93 -14.49 6.01
N ALA A 180 0.81 -15.79 6.33
CA ALA A 180 0.63 -16.24 7.70
C ALA A 180 1.89 -16.00 8.56
N ALA A 181 3.08 -16.13 7.99
CA ALA A 181 4.34 -15.82 8.65
C ALA A 181 4.45 -14.35 9.01
N GLY A 182 4.08 -13.45 8.08
CA GLY A 182 3.95 -12.02 8.36
C GLY A 182 3.02 -11.79 9.54
N ALA A 183 1.80 -12.32 9.51
CA ALA A 183 0.86 -12.13 10.60
C ALA A 183 1.40 -12.63 11.95
N LEU A 184 1.99 -13.82 11.96
CA LEU A 184 2.56 -14.43 13.16
C LEU A 184 3.71 -13.60 13.75
N VAL A 185 4.52 -12.95 12.92
CA VAL A 185 5.63 -12.09 13.37
C VAL A 185 5.15 -10.95 14.26
N TRP A 186 3.96 -10.40 13.99
CA TRP A 186 3.34 -9.34 14.79
C TRP A 186 2.47 -9.86 15.93
N GLY A 187 1.95 -11.08 15.83
CA GLY A 187 1.18 -11.73 16.89
C GLY A 187 2.00 -12.33 18.03
N VAL A 188 3.33 -12.45 17.90
CA VAL A 188 4.19 -13.00 18.96
C VAL A 188 4.92 -11.92 19.79
N PRO A 189 5.24 -12.22 21.06
CA PRO A 189 6.15 -11.39 21.84
C PRO A 189 7.45 -11.11 21.09
N SER A 190 7.98 -9.88 21.22
CA SER A 190 9.12 -9.43 20.40
C SER A 190 10.33 -10.35 20.49
N TRP A 191 10.64 -10.93 21.65
CA TRP A 191 11.77 -11.86 21.82
C TRP A 191 11.61 -13.18 21.01
N LEU A 192 10.39 -13.57 20.64
CA LEU A 192 10.09 -14.72 19.78
C LEU A 192 10.13 -14.41 18.27
N THR A 193 10.18 -13.14 17.87
CA THR A 193 10.13 -12.77 16.45
C THR A 193 11.24 -13.46 15.63
N VAL A 194 12.50 -13.41 16.08
CA VAL A 194 13.62 -14.02 15.34
C VAL A 194 13.49 -15.55 15.25
N PRO A 195 13.21 -16.29 16.36
CA PRO A 195 12.89 -17.71 16.27
C PRO A 195 11.74 -18.05 15.32
N VAL A 196 10.65 -17.28 15.35
CA VAL A 196 9.49 -17.50 14.46
C VAL A 196 9.88 -17.30 13.00
N VAL A 197 10.59 -16.22 12.68
CA VAL A 197 11.08 -15.97 11.31
C VAL A 197 12.06 -17.06 10.84
N ALA A 198 12.89 -17.59 11.75
CA ALA A 198 13.77 -18.72 11.45
C ALA A 198 12.95 -19.99 11.12
N LEU A 199 11.89 -20.27 11.88
CA LEU A 199 11.00 -21.41 11.64
C LEU A 199 10.22 -21.28 10.32
N THR A 200 9.79 -20.08 9.95
CA THR A 200 9.14 -19.85 8.65
C THR A 200 10.14 -20.03 7.51
N GLY A 201 11.39 -19.58 7.70
CA GLY A 201 12.49 -19.90 6.79
C GLY A 201 12.74 -21.41 6.66
N ALA A 202 12.69 -22.16 7.76
CA ALA A 202 12.76 -23.62 7.71
C ALA A 202 11.63 -24.24 6.88
N ALA A 203 10.40 -23.71 6.98
CA ALA A 203 9.26 -24.12 6.17
C ALA A 203 9.50 -23.84 4.67
N ASN A 204 10.12 -22.71 4.31
CA ASN A 204 10.55 -22.44 2.93
C ASN A 204 11.51 -23.53 2.43
N GLY A 205 12.42 -24.02 3.26
CA GLY A 205 13.30 -25.15 2.92
C GLY A 205 12.54 -26.43 2.53
N LEU A 206 11.42 -26.71 3.21
CA LEU A 206 10.51 -27.82 2.85
C LEU A 206 9.81 -27.56 1.52
N LEU A 207 9.36 -26.32 1.28
CA LEU A 207 8.71 -25.92 0.03
C LEU A 207 9.68 -26.05 -1.15
N TRP A 208 10.94 -25.61 -1.00
CA TRP A 208 11.98 -25.80 -2.02
C TRP A 208 12.14 -27.28 -2.41
N LEU A 209 12.19 -28.18 -1.43
CA LEU A 209 12.25 -29.63 -1.69
C LEU A 209 11.07 -30.12 -2.53
N ARG A 210 9.85 -29.66 -2.21
CA ARG A 210 8.62 -30.09 -2.89
C ARG A 210 8.49 -29.49 -4.28
N VAL A 211 8.81 -28.21 -4.45
CA VAL A 211 8.73 -27.50 -5.74
C VAL A 211 9.77 -28.04 -6.71
N VAL A 212 11.02 -28.21 -6.28
CA VAL A 212 12.08 -28.75 -7.15
C VAL A 212 11.73 -30.14 -7.64
N ARG A 213 11.29 -31.03 -6.74
CA ARG A 213 10.82 -32.36 -7.12
C ARG A 213 9.67 -32.27 -8.12
N ALA A 214 8.61 -31.52 -7.80
CA ALA A 214 7.44 -31.38 -8.67
C ALA A 214 7.78 -30.82 -10.07
N ALA A 215 8.77 -29.94 -10.17
CA ALA A 215 9.21 -29.37 -11.44
C ALA A 215 10.00 -30.37 -12.29
N VAL A 216 10.94 -31.11 -11.69
CA VAL A 216 11.87 -31.96 -12.45
C VAL A 216 11.34 -33.36 -12.73
N THR A 217 10.35 -33.83 -11.97
CA THR A 217 9.67 -35.13 -12.21
C THR A 217 8.38 -34.98 -13.01
N GLN A 218 8.08 -33.81 -13.55
CA GLN A 218 6.90 -33.61 -14.39
C GLN A 218 7.11 -34.30 -15.75
N GLU A 219 6.43 -35.42 -15.97
CA GLU A 219 6.54 -36.19 -17.22
C GLU A 219 5.77 -35.55 -18.39
N GLN A 220 4.57 -35.03 -18.13
CA GLN A 220 3.70 -34.45 -19.15
C GLN A 220 3.50 -32.94 -18.95
N VAL A 221 3.87 -32.16 -19.97
CA VAL A 221 3.64 -30.71 -20.02
C VAL A 221 2.52 -30.41 -21.02
N ARG A 222 1.36 -30.01 -20.51
CA ARG A 222 0.24 -29.54 -21.36
C ARG A 222 0.67 -28.28 -22.10
N TRP A 223 0.29 -28.18 -23.38
CA TRP A 223 0.62 -27.04 -24.25
C TRP A 223 2.12 -26.77 -24.39
N ARG A 224 2.95 -27.82 -24.43
CA ARG A 224 4.43 -27.75 -24.48
C ARG A 224 5.03 -26.82 -25.55
N ARG A 225 4.30 -26.48 -26.61
CA ARG A 225 4.76 -25.57 -27.68
C ARG A 225 4.33 -24.10 -27.46
N VAL A 226 3.36 -23.85 -26.60
CA VAL A 226 2.77 -22.52 -26.38
C VAL A 226 3.68 -21.71 -25.44
N PRO A 227 4.01 -20.45 -25.77
CA PRO A 227 4.76 -19.53 -24.91
C PRO A 227 3.91 -19.04 -23.73
N VAL A 228 3.52 -19.93 -22.82
CA VAL A 228 2.59 -19.61 -21.73
C VAL A 228 3.10 -18.48 -20.84
N THR A 229 4.40 -18.44 -20.49
CA THR A 229 4.94 -17.36 -19.64
C THR A 229 4.85 -15.98 -20.31
N PRO A 230 5.36 -15.78 -21.55
CA PRO A 230 5.16 -14.51 -22.25
C PRO A 230 3.69 -14.10 -22.39
N VAL A 231 2.80 -15.05 -22.72
CA VAL A 231 1.36 -14.77 -22.84
C VAL A 231 0.77 -14.32 -21.51
N ALA A 232 1.04 -15.05 -20.43
CA ALA A 232 0.58 -14.68 -19.09
C ALA A 232 1.12 -13.31 -18.67
N PHE A 233 2.39 -13.01 -18.95
CA PHE A 233 2.98 -11.71 -18.69
C PHE A 233 2.25 -10.57 -19.42
N VAL A 234 1.97 -10.74 -20.73
CA VAL A 234 1.21 -9.73 -21.50
C VAL A 234 -0.21 -9.57 -20.95
N LEU A 235 -0.87 -10.66 -20.55
CA LEU A 235 -2.20 -10.59 -19.95
C LEU A 235 -2.22 -9.82 -18.63
N VAL A 236 -1.26 -10.07 -17.74
CA VAL A 236 -1.20 -9.35 -16.46
C VAL A 236 -0.70 -7.91 -16.62
N LEU A 237 0.13 -7.63 -17.63
CA LEU A 237 0.49 -6.26 -17.99
C LEU A 237 -0.73 -5.47 -18.50
N GLY A 238 -1.64 -6.15 -19.20
CA GLY A 238 -2.94 -5.57 -19.58
C GLY A 238 -3.76 -5.09 -18.39
N LEU A 239 -3.64 -5.71 -17.20
CA LEU A 239 -4.32 -5.23 -15.99
C LEU A 239 -3.90 -3.82 -15.58
N LEU A 240 -2.63 -3.46 -15.80
CA LEU A 240 -2.14 -2.09 -15.53
C LEU A 240 -2.70 -1.10 -16.55
N VAL A 241 -2.66 -1.46 -17.84
CA VAL A 241 -3.14 -0.59 -18.93
C VAL A 241 -4.64 -0.32 -18.83
N PHE A 242 -5.44 -1.33 -18.48
CA PHE A 242 -6.90 -1.21 -18.42
C PHE A 242 -7.43 -0.97 -17.00
N GLN A 243 -6.61 -0.45 -16.09
CA GLN A 243 -7.00 -0.27 -14.69
C GLN A 243 -8.23 0.62 -14.53
N ASP A 244 -8.35 1.72 -15.28
CA ASP A 244 -9.44 2.70 -15.14
C ASP A 244 -10.78 2.05 -15.50
N ASP A 245 -10.81 1.25 -16.58
CA ASP A 245 -12.00 0.52 -17.00
C ASP A 245 -12.36 -0.59 -15.99
N ILE A 246 -11.35 -1.29 -15.44
CA ILE A 246 -11.56 -2.32 -14.41
C ILE A 246 -12.15 -1.72 -13.12
N VAL A 247 -11.60 -0.58 -12.67
CA VAL A 247 -12.10 0.14 -11.50
C VAL A 247 -13.49 0.71 -11.79
N ALA A 248 -13.72 1.28 -12.97
CA ALA A 248 -15.00 1.84 -13.38
C ALA A 248 -16.12 0.80 -13.45
N LEU A 249 -15.84 -0.46 -13.82
CA LEU A 249 -16.83 -1.55 -13.75
C LEU A 249 -17.38 -1.78 -12.33
N GLY A 250 -16.62 -1.39 -11.31
CA GLY A 250 -17.01 -1.45 -9.90
C GLY A 250 -17.58 -0.15 -9.32
N GLN A 251 -17.43 0.98 -10.03
CA GLN A 251 -17.86 2.30 -9.56
C GLN A 251 -19.09 2.82 -10.30
N ARG A 252 -20.03 3.45 -9.57
CA ARG A 252 -21.13 4.22 -10.17
C ARG A 252 -20.69 5.69 -10.26
N PRO A 253 -20.89 6.36 -11.41
CA PRO A 253 -20.56 7.78 -11.55
C PRO A 253 -21.40 8.58 -10.58
N THR A 254 -20.78 9.52 -9.86
CA THR A 254 -21.46 10.19 -8.75
C THR A 254 -21.15 11.70 -8.72
N ASP A 255 -22.17 12.49 -9.10
CA ASP A 255 -22.43 13.84 -8.55
C ASP A 255 -23.02 13.65 -7.14
N PRO A 256 -22.66 14.50 -6.14
CA PRO A 256 -22.29 14.07 -4.79
C PRO A 256 -23.42 13.28 -4.09
N PRO A 257 -23.39 11.93 -4.14
CA PRO A 257 -24.46 11.05 -3.65
C PRO A 257 -24.55 11.13 -2.13
N LEU A 258 -23.41 11.35 -1.46
CA LEU A 258 -23.29 11.41 -0.03
C LEU A 258 -24.00 12.64 0.54
N LEU A 259 -23.67 13.83 0.02
CA LEU A 259 -24.27 15.06 0.50
C LEU A 259 -25.78 15.07 0.26
N ARG A 260 -26.23 14.54 -0.89
CA ARG A 260 -27.66 14.36 -1.18
C ARG A 260 -28.31 13.35 -0.23
N ALA A 261 -27.65 12.23 0.06
CA ALA A 261 -28.14 11.22 0.99
C ALA A 261 -28.23 11.75 2.42
N ALA A 262 -27.26 12.57 2.86
CA ALA A 262 -27.27 13.23 4.17
C ALA A 262 -28.33 14.35 4.23
N ALA A 263 -28.51 15.12 3.16
CA ALA A 263 -29.53 16.17 3.10
C ALA A 263 -30.96 15.62 3.15
N ALA A 264 -31.20 14.41 2.63
CA ALA A 264 -32.50 13.75 2.67
C ALA A 264 -32.87 13.19 4.06
N ARG A 265 -31.97 13.26 5.05
CA ARG A 265 -32.08 12.63 6.36
C ARG A 265 -32.53 13.64 7.42
N PRO A 266 -33.62 13.40 8.16
CA PRO A 266 -34.09 14.32 9.21
C PRO A 266 -33.06 14.53 10.33
N GLU A 267 -32.15 13.58 10.53
CA GLU A 267 -31.10 13.65 11.54
C GLU A 267 -30.12 14.80 11.30
N PHE A 268 -29.97 15.26 10.05
CA PHE A 268 -29.08 16.36 9.68
C PHE A 268 -29.78 17.73 9.64
N ALA A 269 -31.10 17.81 9.83
CA ALA A 269 -31.85 19.06 9.73
C ALA A 269 -31.56 20.05 10.88
N ASN A 270 -31.29 19.54 12.09
CA ASN A 270 -31.14 20.33 13.31
C ASN A 270 -29.76 20.15 13.97
N LEU A 271 -28.70 20.37 13.19
CA LEU A 271 -27.34 20.33 13.71
C LEU A 271 -26.98 21.65 14.42
N ARG A 272 -26.21 21.52 15.52
CA ARG A 272 -25.53 22.64 16.18
C ARG A 272 -24.53 23.31 15.23
N TYR A 273 -23.94 22.50 14.36
CA TYR A 273 -22.93 22.90 13.39
C TYR A 273 -23.55 23.31 12.06
N THR A 274 -22.83 24.15 11.33
CA THR A 274 -22.89 24.11 9.86
C THR A 274 -21.80 23.15 9.38
N VAL A 275 -22.15 22.21 8.51
CA VAL A 275 -21.26 21.13 8.09
C VAL A 275 -20.71 21.43 6.70
N LEU A 276 -19.39 21.37 6.56
CA LEU A 276 -18.71 21.46 5.27
C LEU A 276 -18.19 20.08 4.86
N PHE A 277 -18.73 19.55 3.76
CA PHE A 277 -18.39 18.24 3.20
C PHE A 277 -17.30 18.36 2.13
N LEU A 278 -16.20 17.63 2.32
CA LEU A 278 -15.07 17.54 1.39
C LEU A 278 -15.08 16.15 0.75
N ASP A 279 -15.33 16.11 -0.56
CA ASP A 279 -15.28 14.87 -1.33
C ASP A 279 -13.83 14.47 -1.68
N GLY A 280 -13.65 13.25 -2.19
CA GLY A 280 -12.33 12.68 -2.47
C GLY A 280 -11.73 13.01 -3.85
N TYR A 281 -10.59 12.38 -4.12
CA TYR A 281 -9.86 12.43 -5.39
C TYR A 281 -10.73 11.92 -6.56
N GLU A 282 -10.56 12.49 -7.75
CA GLU A 282 -11.31 12.18 -8.98
C GLU A 282 -12.83 12.45 -8.90
N THR A 283 -13.28 13.28 -7.97
CA THR A 283 -14.70 13.66 -7.85
C THR A 283 -15.01 14.92 -8.67
N SER A 284 -16.30 15.14 -8.96
CA SER A 284 -16.76 16.32 -9.69
C SER A 284 -18.06 16.85 -9.10
N TYR A 285 -18.29 18.14 -9.32
CA TYR A 285 -19.51 18.82 -8.92
C TYR A 285 -19.99 19.76 -10.01
N ASP A 286 -21.19 19.50 -10.53
CA ASP A 286 -21.75 20.24 -11.67
C ASP A 286 -22.45 21.57 -11.31
N GLY A 287 -22.59 21.91 -10.03
CA GLY A 287 -23.25 23.14 -9.58
C GLY A 287 -24.76 23.09 -9.45
N ARG A 288 -25.44 22.03 -9.92
CA ARG A 288 -26.92 22.00 -9.98
C ARG A 288 -27.58 22.06 -8.60
N LEU A 289 -26.88 21.56 -7.59
CA LEU A 289 -27.36 21.54 -6.21
C LEU A 289 -26.87 22.75 -5.40
N ALA A 290 -26.26 23.76 -6.03
CA ALA A 290 -25.67 24.90 -5.33
C ALA A 290 -26.70 25.66 -4.48
N HIS A 291 -27.94 25.76 -4.96
CA HIS A 291 -29.03 26.39 -4.20
C HIS A 291 -29.47 25.56 -2.98
N GLU A 292 -29.50 24.23 -3.11
CA GLU A 292 -29.84 23.32 -2.01
C GLU A 292 -28.76 23.33 -0.92
N PHE A 293 -27.49 23.49 -1.30
CA PHE A 293 -26.34 23.47 -0.39
C PHE A 293 -25.87 24.87 0.09
N ALA A 294 -26.45 25.93 -0.46
CA ALA A 294 -26.24 27.30 0.01
C ALA A 294 -27.03 27.62 1.29
N SER A 295 -28.15 26.92 1.50
CA SER A 295 -28.97 26.98 2.72
C SER A 295 -28.51 25.92 3.72
N ALA A 296 -27.84 26.37 4.78
CA ALA A 296 -27.38 25.55 5.91
C ALA A 296 -28.50 24.62 6.44
N PRO A 297 -28.18 23.38 6.91
CA PRO A 297 -26.97 23.07 7.69
C PRO A 297 -25.84 22.36 6.95
N LEU A 298 -26.01 21.97 5.67
CA LEU A 298 -25.03 21.19 4.92
C LEU A 298 -24.53 21.95 3.68
N THR A 299 -23.21 22.08 3.55
CA THR A 299 -22.55 22.75 2.41
C THR A 299 -21.44 21.87 1.86
N LEU A 300 -21.18 21.97 0.55
CA LEU A 300 -20.10 21.29 -0.15
C LEU A 300 -18.85 22.19 -0.21
N PHE A 301 -17.68 21.62 0.03
CA PHE A 301 -16.41 22.24 -0.29
C PHE A 301 -16.15 22.20 -1.80
N SER A 302 -15.74 23.32 -2.36
CA SER A 302 -15.30 23.37 -3.75
C SER A 302 -13.78 23.45 -3.85
N TYR A 303 -13.20 22.55 -4.65
CA TYR A 303 -11.80 22.60 -5.05
C TYR A 303 -11.45 23.85 -5.87
N ARG A 304 -12.45 24.61 -6.34
CA ARG A 304 -12.29 25.90 -7.04
C ARG A 304 -12.70 27.11 -6.20
N GLY A 305 -13.00 26.90 -4.91
CA GLY A 305 -13.47 27.94 -4.01
C GLY A 305 -14.93 28.32 -4.20
N THR A 306 -15.33 29.44 -3.60
CA THR A 306 -16.71 29.92 -3.56
C THR A 306 -16.93 31.17 -4.41
N GLU A 307 -18.18 31.44 -4.75
CA GLU A 307 -18.63 32.74 -5.24
C GLU A 307 -18.72 33.76 -4.10
N ALA A 308 -18.90 35.04 -4.42
CA ALA A 308 -18.93 36.12 -3.43
C ALA A 308 -20.09 36.00 -2.42
N ASP A 309 -21.16 35.28 -2.79
CA ASP A 309 -22.29 34.98 -1.92
C ASP A 309 -22.08 33.72 -1.06
N GLY A 310 -20.89 33.10 -1.15
CA GLY A 310 -20.51 31.89 -0.42
C GLY A 310 -20.99 30.58 -1.04
N ARG A 311 -21.51 30.59 -2.28
CA ARG A 311 -21.88 29.37 -3.00
C ARG A 311 -20.64 28.62 -3.50
N PRO A 312 -20.58 27.28 -3.37
CA PRO A 312 -19.46 26.51 -3.92
C PRO A 312 -19.47 26.56 -5.45
N ARG A 313 -18.30 26.82 -6.06
CA ARG A 313 -18.15 26.78 -7.51
C ARG A 313 -18.16 25.34 -8.03
N PRO A 314 -18.72 25.08 -9.22
CA PRO A 314 -18.57 23.79 -9.90
C PRO A 314 -17.10 23.46 -10.16
N TYR A 315 -16.73 22.19 -9.98
CA TYR A 315 -15.36 21.68 -10.20
C TYR A 315 -15.40 20.32 -10.90
N ARG A 316 -14.29 19.94 -11.53
CA ARG A 316 -14.06 18.69 -12.24
C ARG A 316 -13.04 17.83 -11.50
N ALA A 317 -12.94 16.55 -11.88
CA ALA A 317 -11.95 15.62 -11.35
C ALA A 317 -10.52 16.18 -11.35
N GLN A 318 -10.11 16.89 -12.40
CA GLN A 318 -8.76 17.48 -12.49
C GLN A 318 -8.50 18.56 -11.43
N ASP A 319 -9.52 19.23 -10.90
CA ASP A 319 -9.36 20.22 -9.84
C ASP A 319 -8.98 19.56 -8.50
N THR A 320 -9.20 18.25 -8.34
CA THR A 320 -8.76 17.46 -7.17
C THR A 320 -7.27 17.11 -7.22
N HIS A 321 -6.58 17.32 -8.34
CA HIS A 321 -5.16 16.97 -8.48
C HIS A 321 -4.22 18.02 -7.87
N GLN A 322 -4.76 19.13 -7.37
CA GLN A 322 -3.97 20.18 -6.74
C GLN A 322 -3.37 19.72 -5.40
N SER A 323 -2.34 20.43 -4.93
CA SER A 323 -1.68 20.03 -3.68
C SER A 323 -2.62 20.13 -2.47
N VAL A 324 -2.43 19.26 -1.48
CA VAL A 324 -3.20 19.30 -0.22
C VAL A 324 -3.09 20.67 0.44
N GLU A 325 -1.94 21.33 0.36
CA GLU A 325 -1.74 22.70 0.87
C GLU A 325 -2.65 23.72 0.18
N THR A 326 -2.79 23.64 -1.14
CA THR A 326 -3.65 24.54 -1.91
C THR A 326 -5.11 24.31 -1.55
N SER A 327 -5.55 23.05 -1.50
CA SER A 327 -6.89 22.68 -1.05
C SER A 327 -7.16 23.10 0.39
N ALA A 328 -6.17 23.01 1.28
CA ALA A 328 -6.31 23.41 2.68
C ALA A 328 -6.40 24.94 2.86
N ARG A 329 -5.74 25.73 2.00
CA ARG A 329 -5.93 27.19 1.95
C ARG A 329 -7.34 27.55 1.48
N LEU A 330 -7.83 26.90 0.43
CA LEU A 330 -9.23 27.07 -0.01
C LEU A 330 -10.23 26.64 1.06
N LEU A 331 -9.90 25.63 1.87
CA LEU A 331 -10.72 25.20 2.98
C LEU A 331 -10.78 26.29 4.07
N ALA A 332 -9.65 26.92 4.38
CA ALA A 332 -9.61 28.04 5.34
C ALA A 332 -10.55 29.16 4.91
N ASP A 333 -10.45 29.63 3.66
CA ASP A 333 -11.29 30.69 3.12
C ASP A 333 -12.78 30.33 3.18
N GLN A 334 -13.12 29.07 2.87
CA GLN A 334 -14.50 28.60 2.88
C GLN A 334 -15.06 28.42 4.29
N VAL A 335 -14.24 28.02 5.26
CA VAL A 335 -14.62 27.97 6.68
C VAL A 335 -14.93 29.37 7.19
N ASP A 336 -14.08 30.35 6.89
CA ASP A 336 -14.25 31.74 7.31
C ASP A 336 -15.55 32.33 6.76
N GLN A 337 -15.79 32.15 5.46
CA GLN A 337 -17.01 32.62 4.81
C GLN A 337 -18.26 31.92 5.35
N LEU A 338 -18.20 30.61 5.57
CA LEU A 338 -19.32 29.84 6.08
C LEU A 338 -19.66 30.23 7.52
N HIS A 339 -18.66 30.41 8.37
CA HIS A 339 -18.85 30.87 9.74
C HIS A 339 -19.41 32.31 9.77
N ALA A 340 -18.83 33.23 8.99
CA ALA A 340 -19.27 34.62 8.92
C ALA A 340 -20.73 34.75 8.46
N ARG A 341 -21.16 33.92 7.49
CA ARG A 341 -22.53 33.92 6.96
C ARG A 341 -23.55 33.31 7.91
N THR A 342 -23.18 32.25 8.63
CA THR A 342 -24.14 31.47 9.45
C THR A 342 -24.12 31.83 10.93
N GLY A 343 -23.03 32.40 11.42
CA GLY A 343 -22.77 32.61 12.85
C GLY A 343 -22.63 31.32 13.66
N LYS A 344 -22.65 30.14 13.01
CA LYS A 344 -22.61 28.83 13.67
C LYS A 344 -21.18 28.28 13.69
N PRO A 345 -20.82 27.47 14.70
CA PRO A 345 -19.60 26.66 14.65
C PRO A 345 -19.63 25.72 13.43
N VAL A 346 -18.45 25.41 12.90
CA VAL A 346 -18.27 24.59 11.71
C VAL A 346 -17.86 23.17 12.12
N ALA A 347 -18.46 22.18 11.45
CA ALA A 347 -17.99 20.80 11.47
C ALA A 347 -17.50 20.41 10.07
N LEU A 348 -16.38 19.69 10.01
CA LEU A 348 -15.78 19.24 8.76
C LEU A 348 -16.02 17.75 8.56
N VAL A 349 -16.45 17.33 7.37
CA VAL A 349 -16.58 15.91 7.04
C VAL A 349 -15.84 15.65 5.74
N GLY A 350 -14.77 14.85 5.79
CA GLY A 350 -13.93 14.60 4.63
C GLY A 350 -13.90 13.13 4.27
N VAL A 351 -13.90 12.84 2.96
CA VAL A 351 -13.76 11.49 2.42
C VAL A 351 -12.46 11.38 1.63
N SER A 352 -11.67 10.32 1.85
CA SER A 352 -10.43 10.07 1.10
C SER A 352 -9.48 11.27 1.15
N GLU A 353 -9.13 11.88 0.01
CA GLU A 353 -8.39 13.14 -0.08
C GLU A 353 -8.96 14.25 0.82
N GLY A 354 -10.29 14.41 0.87
CA GLY A 354 -10.94 15.41 1.72
C GLY A 354 -10.57 15.27 3.20
N ALA A 355 -10.35 14.03 3.68
CA ALA A 355 -9.88 13.79 5.04
C ALA A 355 -8.43 14.26 5.25
N MET A 356 -7.57 14.09 4.24
CA MET A 356 -6.18 14.55 4.24
C MET A 356 -6.13 16.08 4.31
N ILE A 357 -6.96 16.76 3.51
CA ILE A 357 -7.10 18.22 3.48
C ILE A 357 -7.54 18.76 4.84
N ILE A 358 -8.62 18.20 5.42
CA ILE A 358 -9.09 18.60 6.76
C ILE A 358 -7.96 18.47 7.77
N ARG A 359 -7.26 17.34 7.76
CA ARG A 359 -6.25 17.09 8.78
C ARG A 359 -5.06 18.03 8.65
N TYR A 360 -4.60 18.30 7.44
CA TYR A 360 -3.55 19.26 7.15
C TYR A 360 -3.97 20.68 7.60
N TYR A 361 -5.16 21.12 7.20
CA TYR A 361 -5.76 22.39 7.61
C TYR A 361 -5.81 22.53 9.14
N LEU A 362 -6.37 21.56 9.87
CA LEU A 362 -6.43 21.61 11.32
C LEU A 362 -5.04 21.57 11.98
N GLY A 363 -4.05 20.98 11.32
CA GLY A 363 -2.68 20.87 11.83
C GLY A 363 -1.84 22.13 11.61
N ARG A 364 -2.12 22.91 10.56
CA ARG A 364 -1.28 24.02 10.09
C ARG A 364 -1.98 25.38 10.08
N MET A 365 -3.29 25.39 9.92
CA MET A 365 -4.15 26.58 9.77
C MET A 365 -5.43 26.46 10.63
N PRO A 366 -5.33 26.15 11.94
CA PRO A 366 -6.51 25.93 12.76
C PRO A 366 -7.35 27.20 12.88
N HIS A 367 -8.68 27.04 12.83
CA HIS A 367 -9.63 28.13 13.00
C HIS A 367 -10.53 27.89 14.22
N PRO A 368 -10.75 28.89 15.10
CA PRO A 368 -11.48 28.72 16.36
C PRO A 368 -12.95 28.32 16.19
N ALA A 369 -13.55 28.59 15.03
CA ALA A 369 -14.94 28.18 14.76
C ALA A 369 -15.08 26.69 14.42
N VAL A 370 -13.99 25.95 14.18
CA VAL A 370 -14.07 24.52 13.86
C VAL A 370 -14.00 23.71 15.15
N GLU A 371 -15.09 23.02 15.49
CA GLU A 371 -15.21 22.26 16.75
C GLU A 371 -15.30 20.74 16.54
N ALA A 372 -15.54 20.29 15.32
CA ALA A 372 -15.70 18.86 15.01
C ALA A 372 -15.17 18.49 13.62
N ALA A 373 -14.59 17.30 13.50
CA ALA A 373 -14.15 16.72 12.24
C ALA A 373 -14.43 15.21 12.17
N ALA A 374 -15.05 14.75 11.08
CA ALA A 374 -15.18 13.34 10.76
C ALA A 374 -14.33 13.01 9.52
N LEU A 375 -13.44 12.02 9.66
CA LEU A 375 -12.52 11.62 8.60
C LEU A 375 -12.91 10.21 8.12
N ALA A 376 -13.50 10.13 6.93
CA ALA A 376 -13.95 8.88 6.33
C ALA A 376 -12.97 8.38 5.28
N SER A 377 -12.56 7.11 5.38
CA SER A 377 -11.57 6.50 4.49
C SER A 377 -10.29 7.36 4.30
N PRO A 378 -9.67 7.91 5.35
CA PRO A 378 -8.43 8.67 5.21
C PRO A 378 -7.32 7.79 4.64
N LEU A 379 -6.34 8.39 3.95
CA LEU A 379 -5.15 7.65 3.49
C LEU A 379 -4.24 7.39 4.69
N ILE A 380 -4.29 6.16 5.21
CA ILE A 380 -3.61 5.79 6.46
C ILE A 380 -2.10 5.75 6.22
N ARG A 381 -1.39 6.74 6.80
CA ARG A 381 0.08 6.85 6.74
C ARG A 381 0.63 6.88 5.31
N ALA A 382 -0.01 7.65 4.45
CA ALA A 382 0.54 8.03 3.15
C ALA A 382 1.95 8.63 3.27
N GLY A 383 2.71 8.69 2.16
CA GLY A 383 4.06 9.25 2.16
C GLY A 383 5.13 8.27 2.67
N GLN A 384 4.93 6.96 2.52
CA GLN A 384 5.89 5.97 3.04
C GLN A 384 7.19 5.94 2.23
N ILE A 385 7.17 6.38 0.97
CA ILE A 385 8.33 6.36 0.09
C ILE A 385 8.68 7.77 -0.37
N TYR A 386 9.75 7.88 -1.15
CA TYR A 386 10.11 9.12 -1.82
C TYR A 386 10.73 8.80 -3.18
N TYR A 387 10.54 9.70 -4.13
CA TYR A 387 11.37 9.81 -5.32
C TYR A 387 11.45 11.28 -5.72
N PRO A 388 12.62 11.78 -6.14
CA PRO A 388 12.79 13.18 -6.44
C PRO A 388 12.05 13.57 -7.74
N PRO A 389 11.74 14.87 -7.93
CA PRO A 389 11.10 15.38 -9.14
C PRO A 389 12.00 15.16 -10.38
N PRO A 390 11.45 15.17 -11.61
CA PRO A 390 12.17 14.70 -12.80
C PRO A 390 13.42 15.50 -13.16
N GLU A 391 13.54 16.73 -12.66
CA GLU A 391 14.68 17.64 -12.86
C GLU A 391 15.89 17.23 -11.99
N ALA A 392 15.66 16.43 -10.94
CA ALA A 392 16.71 15.98 -10.04
C ALA A 392 17.44 14.75 -10.60
N SER A 393 18.77 14.78 -10.54
CA SER A 393 19.64 13.69 -10.99
C SER A 393 20.03 12.69 -9.89
N SER A 394 19.68 12.98 -8.63
CA SER A 394 19.98 12.15 -7.45
C SER A 394 18.96 12.38 -6.34
N GLY A 395 18.91 11.47 -5.38
CA GLY A 395 17.92 11.47 -4.29
C GLY A 395 17.41 10.07 -4.03
N TRP A 396 16.85 9.84 -2.84
CA TRP A 396 16.24 8.56 -2.49
C TRP A 396 15.12 8.20 -3.47
N GLY A 397 15.15 6.99 -4.02
CA GLY A 397 14.15 6.50 -4.97
C GLY A 397 14.27 7.05 -6.40
N VAL A 398 15.40 7.66 -6.80
CA VAL A 398 15.55 8.27 -8.13
C VAL A 398 15.21 7.33 -9.30
N ALA A 399 15.66 6.08 -9.28
CA ALA A 399 15.35 5.12 -10.35
C ALA A 399 13.88 4.70 -10.30
N SER A 400 13.30 4.57 -9.10
CA SER A 400 11.88 4.25 -8.92
C SER A 400 10.97 5.34 -9.44
N GLY A 401 11.29 6.61 -9.21
CA GLY A 401 10.53 7.74 -9.77
C GLY A 401 10.49 7.69 -11.30
N TRP A 402 11.63 7.43 -11.96
CA TRP A 402 11.67 7.26 -13.41
C TRP A 402 10.91 6.02 -13.90
N GLN A 403 10.96 4.93 -13.15
CA GLN A 403 10.17 3.74 -13.48
C GLN A 403 8.67 4.00 -13.36
N LEU A 404 8.22 4.67 -12.30
CA LEU A 404 6.82 5.07 -12.09
C LEU A 404 6.34 5.99 -13.21
N ARG A 405 7.12 7.01 -13.59
CA ARG A 405 6.81 7.87 -14.75
C ARG A 405 6.61 7.06 -16.03
N GLY A 406 7.46 6.08 -16.28
CA GLY A 406 7.32 5.18 -17.44
C GLY A 406 6.05 4.33 -17.38
N ILE A 407 5.69 3.82 -16.20
CA ILE A 407 4.47 3.02 -15.98
C ILE A 407 3.22 3.90 -16.17
N PHE A 408 3.16 5.07 -15.55
CA PHE A 408 2.02 5.97 -15.66
C PHE A 408 1.89 6.56 -17.06
N ALA A 409 2.99 6.82 -17.77
CA ALA A 409 2.95 7.17 -19.19
C ALA A 409 2.30 6.05 -20.04
N LEU A 410 2.55 4.77 -19.71
CA LEU A 410 1.91 3.64 -20.37
C LEU A 410 0.42 3.54 -20.02
N ILE A 411 0.05 3.69 -18.75
CA ILE A 411 -1.34 3.70 -18.27
C ILE A 411 -2.13 4.85 -18.93
N GLY A 412 -1.54 6.04 -19.01
CA GLY A 412 -2.13 7.23 -19.59
C GLY A 412 -2.44 7.12 -21.09
N THR A 413 -1.97 6.06 -21.79
CA THR A 413 -2.35 5.82 -23.19
C THR A 413 -3.82 5.45 -23.39
N THR A 414 -4.47 4.95 -22.33
CA THR A 414 -5.87 4.50 -22.32
C THR A 414 -6.72 5.24 -21.29
N GLY A 415 -6.10 5.98 -20.37
CA GLY A 415 -6.78 6.71 -19.30
C GLY A 415 -7.66 7.86 -19.78
N ARG A 416 -8.77 8.10 -19.07
CA ARG A 416 -9.71 9.20 -19.37
C ARG A 416 -9.30 10.53 -18.72
N VAL A 417 -8.53 10.44 -17.64
CA VAL A 417 -7.92 11.58 -16.96
C VAL A 417 -6.41 11.33 -16.89
N PRO A 418 -5.55 12.31 -17.24
CA PRO A 418 -4.12 12.16 -17.08
C PRO A 418 -3.79 11.96 -15.60
N ASN A 419 -3.23 10.80 -15.25
CA ASN A 419 -2.67 10.53 -13.93
C ASN A 419 -1.15 10.62 -14.05
N ASP A 420 -0.51 11.39 -13.17
CA ASP A 420 0.94 11.59 -13.17
C ASP A 420 1.49 11.26 -11.77
N PRO A 421 2.53 10.41 -11.63
CA PRO A 421 3.16 10.18 -10.33
C PRO A 421 3.69 11.48 -9.69
N ASP A 422 3.97 12.50 -10.50
CA ASP A 422 4.42 13.82 -10.07
C ASP A 422 3.30 14.87 -9.93
N GLU A 423 2.02 14.46 -9.99
CA GLU A 423 0.92 15.42 -9.82
C GLU A 423 0.97 16.12 -8.44
N PRO A 424 0.48 17.36 -8.33
CA PRO A 424 0.62 18.15 -7.11
C PRO A 424 0.03 17.49 -5.86
N PHE A 425 -1.05 16.72 -5.98
CA PHE A 425 -1.63 15.95 -4.88
C PHE A 425 -0.64 14.91 -4.34
N LEU A 426 -0.17 13.97 -5.17
CA LEU A 426 0.80 12.95 -4.77
C LEU A 426 2.11 13.55 -4.27
N ARG A 427 2.60 14.60 -4.94
CA ARG A 427 3.79 15.33 -4.51
C ARG A 427 3.64 15.90 -3.11
N SER A 428 2.47 16.46 -2.79
CA SER A 428 2.21 16.98 -1.44
C SER A 428 2.18 15.90 -0.37
N LEU A 429 1.75 14.66 -0.68
CA LEU A 429 1.83 13.54 0.25
C LEU A 429 3.28 13.12 0.52
N MET A 430 4.10 13.03 -0.53
CA MET A 430 5.51 12.70 -0.43
C MET A 430 6.32 13.79 0.30
N ASP A 431 6.11 15.05 -0.03
CA ASP A 431 6.90 16.16 0.52
C ASP A 431 6.53 16.43 1.99
N GLU A 432 5.26 16.25 2.36
CA GLU A 432 4.76 16.37 3.74
C GLU A 432 4.62 14.99 4.43
N ALA A 433 5.35 13.98 3.96
CA ALA A 433 5.35 12.63 4.52
C ALA A 433 5.52 12.58 6.05
N PRO A 434 6.41 13.39 6.70
CA PRO A 434 6.49 13.43 8.16
C PRO A 434 5.16 13.79 8.83
N PHE A 435 4.38 14.70 8.24
CA PHE A 435 3.07 15.07 8.75
C PHE A 435 2.06 13.94 8.57
N PHE A 436 1.93 13.35 7.39
CA PHE A 436 0.92 12.33 7.13
C PHE A 436 1.22 10.99 7.81
N ARG A 437 2.50 10.65 8.00
CA ARG A 437 2.89 9.44 8.74
C ARG A 437 2.70 9.59 10.24
N ASN A 438 3.05 10.76 10.78
CA ASN A 438 3.17 10.92 12.23
C ASN A 438 1.98 11.62 12.88
N ASN A 439 1.34 12.55 12.17
CA ASN A 439 0.36 13.46 12.75
C ASN A 439 -1.06 13.22 12.25
N MET A 440 -1.26 12.46 11.17
CA MET A 440 -2.57 12.28 10.53
C MET A 440 -3.66 11.86 11.53
N PHE A 441 -3.32 11.02 12.51
CA PHE A 441 -4.25 10.49 13.49
C PHE A 441 -4.01 10.98 14.91
N CYS A 442 -3.40 12.16 15.05
CA CYS A 442 -3.27 12.83 16.34
C CYS A 442 -4.45 13.75 16.61
N PRO A 443 -4.99 13.75 17.85
CA PRO A 443 -6.00 14.71 18.29
C PRO A 443 -5.55 16.14 18.02
N VAL A 444 -6.52 17.01 17.71
CA VAL A 444 -6.31 18.45 17.58
C VAL A 444 -6.99 19.14 18.75
N PRO A 445 -6.28 19.93 19.57
CA PRO A 445 -6.88 20.63 20.70
C PRO A 445 -8.09 21.46 20.27
N GLY A 446 -9.20 21.34 21.01
CA GLY A 446 -10.44 22.06 20.73
C GLY A 446 -11.31 21.46 19.61
N VAL A 447 -10.85 20.44 18.90
CA VAL A 447 -11.61 19.78 17.82
C VAL A 447 -11.92 18.34 18.21
N ARG A 448 -13.22 18.01 18.23
CA ARG A 448 -13.66 16.62 18.41
C ARG A 448 -13.48 15.88 17.10
N MET A 449 -12.86 14.71 17.12
CA MET A 449 -12.52 13.98 15.91
C MET A 449 -12.99 12.54 15.96
N VAL A 450 -13.45 12.01 14.82
CA VAL A 450 -13.78 10.59 14.66
C VAL A 450 -13.29 10.08 13.29
N LEU A 451 -12.81 8.84 13.26
CA LEU A 451 -12.39 8.16 12.05
C LEU A 451 -13.44 7.13 11.64
N PHE A 452 -13.66 6.99 10.34
CA PHE A 452 -14.36 5.86 9.78
C PHE A 452 -13.41 5.11 8.83
N LEU A 453 -12.99 3.91 9.23
CA LEU A 453 -12.00 3.12 8.49
C LEU A 453 -12.68 1.96 7.75
N PRO A 454 -12.57 1.89 6.41
CA PRO A 454 -12.96 0.71 5.66
C PRO A 454 -12.08 -0.49 6.03
N ILE A 455 -12.68 -1.64 6.28
CA ILE A 455 -11.93 -2.90 6.51
C ILE A 455 -11.06 -3.26 5.30
N ALA A 456 -11.48 -2.87 4.09
CA ALA A 456 -10.67 -3.07 2.89
C ALA A 456 -9.33 -2.35 2.99
N ASP A 457 -9.25 -1.21 3.68
CA ASP A 457 -8.01 -0.42 3.81
C ASP A 457 -7.04 -1.01 4.84
N ALA A 458 -7.46 -1.95 5.68
CA ALA A 458 -6.55 -2.65 6.60
C ALA A 458 -5.36 -3.28 5.84
N VAL A 459 -5.55 -3.66 4.58
CA VAL A 459 -4.50 -4.26 3.74
C VAL A 459 -3.33 -3.31 3.46
N THR A 460 -3.53 -1.99 3.50
CA THR A 460 -2.50 -0.98 3.23
C THR A 460 -1.91 -0.36 4.50
N VAL A 461 -2.42 -0.74 5.67
CA VAL A 461 -1.92 -0.25 6.96
C VAL A 461 -0.72 -1.07 7.41
N PRO A 462 0.42 -0.43 7.72
CA PRO A 462 1.56 -1.14 8.30
C PRO A 462 1.26 -1.61 9.73
N PRO A 463 1.54 -2.87 10.10
CA PRO A 463 1.22 -3.41 11.43
C PRO A 463 1.75 -2.63 12.65
N GLY A 464 0.88 -2.48 13.66
CA GLY A 464 1.24 -2.02 15.01
C GLY A 464 1.12 -0.52 15.21
N ALA A 465 0.09 0.06 14.63
CA ALA A 465 0.07 1.44 14.16
C ALA A 465 -1.23 2.20 14.47
N TYR A 466 -1.84 2.00 15.65
CA TYR A 466 -3.21 2.48 15.83
C TYR A 466 -3.36 4.01 15.98
N PRO A 467 -4.40 4.62 15.35
CA PRO A 467 -4.79 6.00 15.59
C PRO A 467 -5.10 6.26 17.07
N GLU A 468 -4.84 7.48 17.55
CA GLU A 468 -5.31 7.93 18.87
C GLU A 468 -6.76 8.46 18.81
N LEU A 469 -7.29 8.67 17.61
CA LEU A 469 -8.65 9.13 17.37
C LEU A 469 -9.66 7.99 17.45
N PRO A 470 -10.86 8.19 18.04
CA PRO A 470 -11.92 7.18 18.04
C PRO A 470 -12.25 6.67 16.64
N VAL A 471 -12.39 5.35 16.48
CA VAL A 471 -12.52 4.69 15.18
C VAL A 471 -13.81 3.87 15.05
N TYR A 472 -14.57 4.12 13.99
CA TYR A 472 -15.55 3.18 13.47
C TYR A 472 -14.91 2.35 12.35
N GLU A 473 -14.72 1.07 12.59
CA GLU A 473 -14.35 0.11 11.54
C GLU A 473 -15.60 -0.33 10.79
N VAL A 474 -15.55 -0.25 9.45
CA VAL A 474 -16.72 -0.47 8.59
C VAL A 474 -16.40 -1.47 7.51
N THR A 475 -17.30 -2.43 7.30
CA THR A 475 -17.24 -3.40 6.19
C THR A 475 -17.52 -2.73 4.85
N SER A 476 -16.57 -1.95 4.35
CA SER A 476 -16.67 -1.16 3.12
C SER A 476 -15.41 -1.25 2.26
N LEU A 477 -15.57 -0.91 0.99
CA LEU A 477 -14.48 -0.44 0.15
C LEU A 477 -14.16 1.02 0.47
N HIS A 478 -12.94 1.42 0.17
CA HIS A 478 -12.46 2.80 0.25
C HIS A 478 -13.39 3.78 -0.48
N GLY A 479 -13.64 4.95 0.11
CA GLY A 479 -14.47 6.02 -0.45
C GLY A 479 -15.98 5.76 -0.42
N ARG A 480 -16.43 4.53 -0.15
CA ARG A 480 -17.86 4.14 -0.18
C ARG A 480 -18.51 3.99 1.19
N LEU A 481 -17.80 4.43 2.22
CA LEU A 481 -18.17 4.16 3.60
C LEU A 481 -19.49 4.83 3.98
N LEU A 482 -19.67 6.09 3.56
CA LEU A 482 -20.84 6.90 3.93
C LEU A 482 -22.04 6.73 2.98
N ASP A 483 -21.97 5.83 2.00
CA ASP A 483 -23.13 5.41 1.19
C ASP A 483 -24.15 4.60 2.01
N ARG A 484 -23.76 4.13 3.20
CA ARG A 484 -24.55 3.21 4.02
C ARG A 484 -25.40 3.95 5.06
N PRO A 485 -26.70 3.61 5.19
CA PRO A 485 -27.59 4.19 6.21
C PRO A 485 -27.06 4.15 7.64
N ALA A 486 -26.42 3.04 8.05
CA ALA A 486 -25.90 2.87 9.41
C ALA A 486 -24.73 3.82 9.71
N GLU A 487 -23.86 4.07 8.73
CA GLU A 487 -22.71 4.96 8.90
C GLU A 487 -23.11 6.43 8.88
N LEU A 488 -24.11 6.78 8.05
CA LEU A 488 -24.75 8.10 8.09
C LEU A 488 -25.40 8.37 9.44
N GLN A 489 -26.02 7.36 10.06
CA GLN A 489 -26.57 7.48 11.41
C GLN A 489 -25.48 7.76 12.44
N ARG A 490 -24.39 6.98 12.42
CA ARG A 490 -23.24 7.18 13.33
C ARG A 490 -22.61 8.56 13.14
N LEU A 491 -22.48 9.03 11.90
CA LEU A 491 -22.02 10.39 11.61
C LEU A 491 -22.97 11.44 12.19
N ALA A 492 -24.28 11.28 12.03
CA ALA A 492 -25.27 12.18 12.62
C ALA A 492 -25.20 12.18 14.15
N ASP A 493 -25.05 11.01 14.77
CA ASP A 493 -24.94 10.87 16.23
C ASP A 493 -23.68 11.56 16.76
N PHE A 494 -22.54 11.41 16.07
CA PHE A 494 -21.31 12.14 16.38
C PHE A 494 -21.52 13.66 16.29
N LEU A 495 -22.12 14.14 15.20
CA LEU A 495 -22.34 15.58 14.98
C LEU A 495 -23.35 16.18 15.96
N ARG A 496 -24.35 15.42 16.41
CA ARG A 496 -25.39 15.91 17.34
C ARG A 496 -25.01 15.76 18.80
N HIS A 497 -24.48 14.60 19.17
CA HIS A 497 -24.33 14.18 20.55
C HIS A 497 -22.86 14.05 20.97
N GLY A 498 -21.92 14.06 20.02
CA GLY A 498 -20.52 13.75 20.31
C GLY A 498 -20.25 12.28 20.58
N THR A 499 -21.19 11.41 20.18
CA THR A 499 -21.03 9.97 20.33
C THR A 499 -19.80 9.54 19.54
N THR A 500 -18.91 8.82 20.20
CA THR A 500 -17.72 8.22 19.61
C THR A 500 -17.64 6.76 20.06
N PRO A 501 -17.06 5.87 19.25
CA PRO A 501 -16.87 4.49 19.65
C PRO A 501 -15.81 4.41 20.75
N THR A 502 -15.90 3.39 21.60
CA THR A 502 -14.77 2.99 22.43
C THR A 502 -13.65 2.50 21.52
N HIS A 503 -12.41 2.86 21.84
CA HIS A 503 -11.21 2.41 21.11
C HIS A 503 -11.03 0.90 21.27
N GLU A 504 -11.70 0.12 20.43
CA GLU A 504 -11.51 -1.32 20.33
C GLU A 504 -11.50 -1.69 18.85
N THR A 505 -10.39 -2.28 18.46
CA THR A 505 -10.08 -2.68 17.09
C THR A 505 -10.64 -4.05 16.87
N SER A 506 -11.31 -4.30 15.74
CA SER A 506 -11.81 -5.64 15.47
C SER A 506 -10.63 -6.57 15.19
N TRP A 507 -10.73 -7.82 15.66
CA TRP A 507 -9.70 -8.82 15.43
C TRP A 507 -9.55 -9.12 13.92
N GLU A 508 -10.61 -8.92 13.14
CA GLU A 508 -10.60 -9.03 11.69
C GLU A 508 -9.70 -7.97 11.05
N TYR A 509 -9.82 -6.70 11.48
CA TYR A 509 -9.00 -5.61 10.98
C TYR A 509 -7.52 -5.87 11.29
N GLU A 510 -7.20 -6.20 12.54
CA GLU A 510 -5.84 -6.49 12.99
C GLU A 510 -5.24 -7.67 12.21
N LEU A 511 -6.01 -8.74 12.00
CA LEU A 511 -5.54 -9.91 11.25
C LEU A 511 -5.24 -9.56 9.78
N ILE A 512 -6.08 -8.75 9.13
CA ILE A 512 -5.87 -8.32 7.74
C ILE A 512 -4.64 -7.41 7.62
N GLU A 513 -4.50 -6.44 8.53
CA GLU A 513 -3.32 -5.56 8.65
C GLU A 513 -2.03 -6.39 8.77
N GLN A 514 -2.00 -7.30 9.74
CA GLN A 514 -0.86 -8.17 10.02
C GLN A 514 -0.55 -9.12 8.86
N ALA A 515 -1.57 -9.67 8.18
CA ALA A 515 -1.38 -10.53 7.02
C ALA A 515 -0.81 -9.77 5.82
N SER A 516 -1.33 -8.58 5.54
CA SER A 516 -0.93 -7.78 4.38
C SER A 516 0.41 -7.09 4.57
N GLY A 517 0.87 -6.86 5.80
CA GLY A 517 2.21 -6.35 6.09
C GLY A 517 3.33 -7.21 5.51
N ALA A 518 3.08 -8.49 5.17
CA ALA A 518 4.02 -9.33 4.44
C ALA A 518 4.25 -8.87 2.98
N TRP A 519 3.46 -7.95 2.44
CA TRP A 519 3.51 -7.58 1.03
C TRP A 519 3.77 -6.09 0.79
N GLN A 520 3.76 -5.28 1.84
CA GLN A 520 3.96 -3.84 1.74
C GLN A 520 5.43 -3.49 1.50
N ALA A 521 5.68 -2.52 0.62
CA ALA A 521 7.01 -1.96 0.44
C ALA A 521 7.52 -1.33 1.76
N PRO A 522 8.82 -1.43 2.07
CA PRO A 522 9.34 -0.86 3.31
C PRO A 522 9.28 0.67 3.26
N ALA A 523 8.80 1.31 4.33
CA ALA A 523 8.80 2.76 4.41
C ALA A 523 10.25 3.32 4.43
N LEU A 524 10.54 4.37 3.68
CA LEU A 524 11.80 5.09 3.76
C LEU A 524 11.91 5.76 5.15
N ALA A 525 12.99 5.49 5.87
CA ALA A 525 13.21 6.11 7.18
C ALA A 525 13.33 7.63 7.05
N LEU A 526 12.59 8.37 7.87
CA LEU A 526 12.45 9.83 7.73
C LEU A 526 13.80 10.56 7.82
N ARG A 527 14.70 10.06 8.67
CA ARG A 527 16.05 10.59 8.87
C ARG A 527 16.97 10.51 7.64
N LEU A 528 16.63 9.70 6.65
CA LEU A 528 17.48 9.49 5.48
C LEU A 528 17.21 10.54 4.40
N ASN A 529 15.99 11.04 4.28
CA ASN A 529 15.62 11.97 3.24
C ASN A 529 15.82 13.43 3.70
N PRO A 530 16.79 14.17 3.12
CA PRO A 530 17.02 15.57 3.51
C PRO A 530 15.83 16.48 3.19
N ALA A 531 14.96 16.12 2.23
CA ALA A 531 13.78 16.92 1.86
C ALA A 531 12.76 17.06 3.01
N TRP A 532 12.77 16.14 3.98
CA TRP A 532 11.77 16.07 5.04
C TRP A 532 12.10 16.87 6.30
N HIS A 533 13.27 17.53 6.36
CA HIS A 533 13.69 18.36 7.50
C HIS A 533 13.37 17.73 8.89
N TYR A 534 13.61 16.43 9.03
CA TYR A 534 13.11 15.54 10.09
C TYR A 534 13.58 15.84 11.54
N THR A 535 14.33 16.93 11.79
CA THR A 535 15.01 17.17 13.07
C THR A 535 14.08 17.03 14.29
N GLY A 536 14.29 15.97 15.09
CA GLY A 536 13.61 15.72 16.36
C GLY A 536 12.24 15.04 16.29
N GLN A 537 11.72 14.69 15.11
CA GLN A 537 10.40 14.05 15.00
C GLN A 537 10.45 12.55 15.26
N ALA A 538 9.34 11.91 15.65
CA ALA A 538 9.25 10.46 15.68
C ALA A 538 9.27 9.88 14.25
N ASP A 539 9.75 8.66 14.06
CA ASP A 539 9.57 7.93 12.81
C ASP A 539 8.82 6.63 13.11
N TYR A 540 7.56 6.59 12.69
CA TYR A 540 6.70 5.44 12.93
C TYR A 540 7.12 4.16 12.19
N ALA A 541 7.99 4.26 11.18
CA ALA A 541 8.62 3.09 10.60
C ALA A 541 9.60 2.43 11.60
N LEU A 542 10.26 3.24 12.43
CA LEU A 542 11.33 2.83 13.35
C LEU A 542 10.91 2.70 14.81
N ARG A 543 9.77 3.25 15.23
CA ARG A 543 9.27 3.11 16.60
C ARG A 543 7.74 3.12 16.63
N ARG A 544 7.17 2.28 17.49
CA ARG A 544 5.79 2.42 17.94
C ARG A 544 5.73 3.56 18.95
N GLY A 545 4.95 4.59 18.68
CA GLY A 545 4.74 5.70 19.59
C GLY A 545 3.88 6.74 18.91
N ALA A 546 2.67 6.93 19.41
CA ALA A 546 1.73 7.87 18.84
C ALA A 546 2.03 9.31 19.31
N CYS A 547 1.81 10.28 18.43
CA CYS A 547 1.65 11.70 18.72
C CYS A 547 2.62 12.21 19.80
N ALA A 548 3.91 12.35 19.44
CA ALA A 548 4.91 12.88 20.36
C ALA A 548 4.37 14.16 21.02
N GLU A 549 4.40 14.19 22.36
CA GLU A 549 3.90 15.28 23.19
C GLU A 549 4.39 16.62 22.61
N ARG A 550 3.45 17.42 22.09
CA ARG A 550 3.69 18.84 21.86
C ARG A 550 3.78 19.47 23.24
N GLY A 551 4.97 19.41 23.83
CA GLY A 551 5.38 20.26 24.95
C GLY A 551 5.65 21.67 24.47
#